data_AF-A0A9X3QYE3-F1
#
_entry.id   AF-A0A9X3QYE3-F1
#
_cell.length_a   1.000
_cell.length_b   1.000
_cell.length_c   1.000
_cell.angle_alpha   90.00
_cell.angle_beta   90.00
_cell.angle_gamma   90.00
#
_symmetry.space_group_name_H-M   'P 1'
#
loop_
_entity.id
_entity.type
_entity.pdbx_description
1 polymer ?
#
loop_
_entity_poly.entity_id
_entity_poly.type
_entity_poly.pdbx_seq_one_letter_code
_entity_poly.pdbx_strand_id
1 'polypeptide(L)'
;MREMQMTYQEIAKRLNIKLDSARKLVRRKRWKRTMGNDGNMRINVPLDGFKDDEPTDNATDIPTDVPRTDEYEKDIKIARLEAELKGMSDLVEAERRRADTEASRAQAAERDRDDWKDLATRPWWKKITG
;
A
#
# COMPACT_ATOMS: atom_id res chain seq x y z
N MET A 1 -27.73 20.47 1.34
CA MET A 1 -27.35 19.34 0.47
C MET A 1 -26.73 19.89 -0.79
N ARG A 2 -25.44 19.64 -1.00
CA ARG A 2 -24.79 19.95 -2.28
C ARG A 2 -25.13 18.86 -3.29
N GLU A 3 -25.82 19.20 -4.37
CA GLU A 3 -26.08 18.31 -5.50
C GLU A 3 -25.12 18.67 -6.65
N MET A 4 -24.53 17.66 -7.28
CA MET A 4 -23.67 17.84 -8.46
C MET A 4 -24.26 17.10 -9.65
N GLN A 5 -24.29 17.77 -10.79
CA GLN A 5 -24.70 17.17 -12.05
C GLN A 5 -23.54 16.37 -12.64
N MET A 6 -23.71 15.06 -12.77
CA MET A 6 -22.69 14.16 -13.32
C MET A 6 -23.31 13.21 -14.34
N THR A 7 -22.52 12.77 -15.31
CA THR A 7 -22.89 11.66 -16.21
C THR A 7 -22.72 10.32 -15.51
N TYR A 8 -23.31 9.25 -16.07
CA TYR A 8 -23.12 7.89 -15.55
C TYR A 8 -21.65 7.46 -15.47
N GLN A 9 -20.81 7.90 -16.41
CA GLN A 9 -19.38 7.58 -16.43
C GLN A 9 -18.63 8.29 -15.32
N GLU A 10 -18.97 9.55 -15.06
CA GLU A 10 -18.35 10.33 -13.99
C GLU A 10 -18.75 9.79 -12.61
N ILE A 11 -20.00 9.35 -12.45
CA ILE A 11 -20.46 8.65 -11.23
C ILE A 11 -19.67 7.35 -11.04
N ALA A 12 -19.54 6.55 -12.10
CA ALA A 12 -18.79 5.30 -12.07
C ALA A 12 -17.32 5.52 -11.69
N LYS A 13 -16.67 6.52 -12.28
CA LYS A 13 -15.28 6.90 -11.95
C LYS A 13 -15.15 7.40 -10.52
N ARG A 14 -16.07 8.25 -10.06
CA ARG A 14 -16.02 8.86 -8.72
C ARG A 14 -16.27 7.84 -7.60
N LEU A 15 -17.13 6.86 -7.84
CA LEU A 15 -17.45 5.79 -6.89
C LEU A 15 -16.60 4.53 -7.09
N ASN A 16 -15.71 4.52 -8.09
CA ASN A 16 -14.91 3.37 -8.49
C ASN A 16 -15.76 2.08 -8.71
N ILE A 17 -16.92 2.22 -9.34
CA ILE A 17 -17.84 1.11 -9.66
C ILE A 17 -17.98 0.95 -11.17
N LYS A 18 -18.43 -0.23 -11.61
CA LYS A 18 -18.77 -0.46 -13.04
C LYS A 18 -19.90 0.47 -13.49
N LEU A 19 -19.89 0.84 -14.77
CA LEU A 19 -20.92 1.70 -15.37
C LEU A 19 -22.34 1.16 -15.19
N ASP A 20 -22.51 -0.16 -15.28
CA ASP A 20 -23.81 -0.82 -15.06
C ASP A 20 -24.28 -0.70 -13.60
N SER A 21 -23.36 -0.83 -12.64
CA SER A 21 -23.65 -0.61 -11.22
C SER A 21 -24.04 0.84 -10.94
N ALA A 22 -23.39 1.81 -11.61
CA ALA A 22 -23.77 3.22 -11.51
C ALA A 22 -25.19 3.45 -12.07
N ARG A 23 -25.58 2.82 -13.19
CA ARG A 23 -26.95 2.90 -13.72
C ARG A 23 -27.98 2.32 -12.75
N LYS A 24 -27.69 1.15 -12.16
CA LYS A 24 -28.53 0.51 -11.14
C LYS A 24 -28.66 1.38 -9.89
N LEU A 25 -27.58 1.99 -9.43
CA LEU A 25 -27.56 2.89 -8.28
C LEU A 25 -28.47 4.11 -8.49
N VAL A 26 -28.32 4.78 -9.64
CA VAL A 26 -29.14 5.94 -10.03
C VAL A 26 -30.61 5.56 -10.09
N ARG A 27 -30.94 4.38 -10.64
CA ARG A 27 -32.32 3.85 -10.69
C ARG A 27 -32.87 3.56 -9.28
N ARG A 28 -32.07 2.90 -8.43
CA ARG A 28 -32.43 2.50 -7.06
C ARG A 28 -32.69 3.72 -6.17
N LYS A 29 -31.77 4.69 -6.19
CA LYS A 29 -31.87 5.93 -5.40
C LYS A 29 -32.77 6.99 -6.05
N ARG A 30 -33.32 6.70 -7.23
CA ARG A 30 -34.22 7.57 -8.00
C ARG A 30 -33.67 8.99 -8.18
N TRP A 31 -32.36 9.12 -8.41
CA TRP A 31 -31.73 10.42 -8.62
C TRP A 31 -32.28 11.10 -9.88
N LYS A 32 -32.48 12.42 -9.79
CA LYS A 32 -33.13 13.19 -10.86
C LYS A 32 -32.26 13.19 -12.11
N ARG A 33 -32.84 12.74 -13.22
CA ARG A 33 -32.22 12.73 -14.55
C ARG A 33 -32.67 13.97 -15.30
N THR A 34 -31.71 14.75 -15.80
CA THR A 34 -31.94 15.96 -16.58
C THR A 34 -31.20 15.81 -17.90
N MET A 35 -31.89 16.05 -19.01
CA MET A 35 -31.22 16.16 -20.31
C MET A 35 -30.39 17.44 -20.29
N GLY A 36 -29.07 17.32 -20.43
CA GLY A 36 -28.20 18.48 -20.56
C GLY A 36 -28.36 19.13 -21.92
N ASN A 37 -28.04 20.42 -22.02
CA ASN A 37 -28.06 21.17 -23.28
C ASN A 37 -27.10 20.60 -24.33
N ASP A 38 -26.15 19.76 -23.90
CA ASP A 38 -25.14 19.08 -24.72
C ASP A 38 -25.61 17.72 -25.26
N GLY A 39 -26.90 17.38 -25.11
CA GLY A 39 -27.47 16.08 -25.52
C GLY A 39 -27.12 14.90 -24.59
N ASN A 40 -26.32 15.14 -23.55
CA ASN A 40 -25.93 14.12 -22.58
C ASN A 40 -26.85 14.10 -21.35
N MET A 41 -27.19 12.89 -20.89
CA MET A 41 -27.99 12.70 -19.68
C MET A 41 -27.15 13.01 -18.43
N ARG A 42 -27.52 14.06 -17.72
CA ARG A 42 -26.92 14.48 -16.45
C ARG A 42 -27.80 14.04 -15.29
N ILE A 43 -27.18 13.55 -14.23
CA ILE A 43 -27.87 13.06 -13.03
C ILE A 43 -27.52 13.99 -11.88
N ASN A 44 -28.52 14.47 -11.15
CA ASN A 44 -28.31 15.24 -9.94
C ASN A 44 -27.95 14.26 -8.81
N VAL A 45 -26.68 14.27 -8.41
CA VAL A 45 -26.15 13.40 -7.38
C VAL A 45 -25.92 14.19 -6.09
N PRO A 46 -26.55 13.84 -4.96
CA PRO A 46 -26.28 14.47 -3.67
C PRO A 46 -24.87 14.08 -3.19
N LEU A 47 -23.95 15.06 -3.15
CA LEU A 47 -22.55 14.88 -2.77
C LEU A 47 -22.37 14.59 -1.27
N ASP A 48 -23.29 15.07 -0.43
CA ASP A 48 -23.18 14.94 1.03
C ASP A 48 -23.54 13.52 1.52
N GLY A 49 -24.18 12.69 0.69
CA GLY A 49 -24.70 11.37 1.06
C GLY A 49 -23.82 10.17 0.69
N PHE A 50 -22.62 10.39 0.14
CA PHE A 50 -21.73 9.28 -0.23
C PHE A 50 -21.09 8.56 0.96
N LYS A 51 -21.29 9.04 2.19
CA LYS A 51 -20.70 8.46 3.40
C LYS A 51 -21.56 7.38 4.05
N ASP A 52 -22.86 7.34 3.76
CA ASP A 52 -23.81 6.47 4.48
C ASP A 52 -24.14 5.18 3.70
N ASP A 53 -23.70 5.07 2.45
CA ASP A 53 -23.83 3.83 1.68
C ASP A 53 -22.52 3.03 1.83
N GLU A 54 -22.31 2.45 3.01
CA GLU A 54 -21.74 1.09 3.04
C GLU A 54 -22.52 0.26 2.00
N PRO A 55 -21.88 -0.67 1.28
CA PRO A 55 -22.63 -1.61 0.46
C PRO A 55 -23.51 -2.44 1.39
N THR A 56 -24.73 -1.96 1.66
CA THR A 56 -25.82 -2.82 2.16
C THR A 56 -26.16 -3.73 1.01
N ASP A 57 -25.38 -4.79 0.92
CA ASP A 57 -25.45 -5.84 -0.07
C ASP A 57 -26.64 -6.74 0.27
N ASN A 58 -27.85 -6.18 0.15
CA ASN A 58 -29.09 -6.97 0.06
C ASN A 58 -29.38 -7.23 -1.43
N ALA A 59 -28.42 -7.85 -2.12
CA ALA A 59 -28.64 -8.46 -3.42
C ALA A 59 -29.09 -9.92 -3.22
N THR A 60 -30.24 -10.11 -2.58
CA THR A 60 -30.99 -11.37 -2.70
C THR A 60 -31.78 -11.31 -4.00
N ASP A 61 -31.17 -11.79 -5.10
CA ASP A 61 -31.84 -12.58 -6.14
C ASP A 61 -30.86 -12.92 -7.27
N ILE A 62 -29.91 -13.80 -6.96
CA ILE A 62 -29.51 -14.90 -7.85
C ILE A 62 -29.13 -16.08 -6.93
N PRO A 63 -29.82 -17.24 -6.95
CA PRO A 63 -29.26 -18.48 -6.47
C PRO A 63 -28.22 -18.91 -7.53
N THR A 64 -26.98 -18.49 -7.35
CA THR A 64 -25.85 -19.19 -7.95
C THR A 64 -24.84 -19.35 -6.85
N ASP A 65 -24.76 -20.58 -6.37
CA ASP A 65 -23.58 -21.20 -5.81
C ASP A 65 -22.38 -20.91 -6.74
N VAL A 66 -21.82 -19.70 -6.64
CA VAL A 66 -20.49 -19.37 -7.14
C VAL A 66 -19.56 -19.44 -5.94
N PRO A 67 -18.52 -20.27 -6.01
CA PRO A 67 -17.96 -20.87 -4.83
C PRO A 67 -17.07 -19.87 -4.10
N ARG A 68 -16.84 -20.16 -2.81
CA ARG A 68 -15.78 -19.75 -1.87
C ARG A 68 -14.38 -19.41 -2.45
N THR A 69 -14.17 -19.61 -3.75
CA THR A 69 -12.94 -19.47 -4.54
C THR A 69 -12.33 -18.07 -4.58
N ASP A 70 -13.10 -16.98 -4.53
CA ASP A 70 -12.56 -15.62 -4.64
C ASP A 70 -11.91 -15.12 -3.34
N GLU A 71 -12.45 -15.52 -2.18
CA GLU A 71 -11.80 -15.35 -0.88
C GLU A 71 -10.51 -16.19 -0.79
N TYR A 72 -10.55 -17.45 -1.21
CA TYR A 72 -9.35 -18.29 -1.24
C TYR A 72 -8.25 -17.73 -2.17
N GLU A 73 -8.60 -17.17 -3.32
CA GLU A 73 -7.63 -16.52 -4.21
C GLU A 73 -6.97 -15.29 -3.57
N LYS A 74 -7.74 -14.50 -2.80
CA LYS A 74 -7.19 -13.37 -2.04
C LYS A 74 -6.24 -13.86 -0.95
N ASP A 75 -6.62 -14.89 -0.20
CA ASP A 75 -5.79 -15.46 0.87
C ASP A 75 -4.48 -16.02 0.31
N ILE A 76 -4.53 -16.73 -0.82
CA ILE A 76 -3.33 -17.23 -1.51
C ILE A 76 -2.44 -16.07 -1.97
N LYS A 77 -3.04 -15.00 -2.48
CA LYS A 77 -2.29 -13.81 -2.92
C LYS A 77 -1.65 -13.09 -1.74
N ILE A 78 -2.36 -12.95 -0.62
CA ILE A 78 -1.85 -12.35 0.61
C ILE A 78 -0.68 -13.18 1.13
N ALA A 79 -0.86 -14.50 1.28
CA ALA A 79 0.21 -15.39 1.75
C ALA A 79 1.47 -15.32 0.86
N ARG A 80 1.29 -15.23 -0.46
CA ARG A 80 2.41 -15.05 -1.39
C ARG A 80 3.14 -13.71 -1.18
N LEU A 81 2.39 -12.62 -1.05
CA LEU A 81 2.97 -11.29 -0.83
C LEU A 81 3.68 -11.21 0.51
N GLU A 82 3.12 -11.79 1.56
CA GLU A 82 3.75 -11.86 2.88
C GLU A 82 5.04 -12.68 2.85
N ALA A 83 5.07 -13.80 2.13
CA ALA A 83 6.28 -14.59 1.93
C ALA A 83 7.36 -13.80 1.17
N GLU A 84 6.98 -13.03 0.16
CA GLU A 84 7.89 -12.17 -0.60
C GLU A 84 8.45 -11.04 0.27
N LEU A 85 7.59 -10.36 1.05
CA LEU A 85 8.00 -9.33 2.00
C LEU A 85 8.98 -9.89 3.05
N LYS A 86 8.70 -11.08 3.58
CA LYS A 86 9.59 -11.77 4.50
C LYS A 86 10.94 -12.06 3.84
N GLY A 87 10.94 -12.60 2.61
CA GLY A 87 12.17 -12.88 1.87
C GLY A 87 13.01 -11.63 1.61
N MET A 88 12.38 -10.52 1.23
CA MET A 88 13.08 -9.24 1.06
C MET A 88 13.64 -8.72 2.38
N SER A 89 12.88 -8.81 3.47
CA SER A 89 13.35 -8.42 4.81
C SER A 89 14.57 -9.24 5.25
N ASP A 90 14.51 -10.56 5.05
CA ASP A 90 15.60 -11.49 5.41
C ASP A 90 16.88 -11.16 4.60
N LEU A 91 16.75 -10.80 3.33
CA LEU A 91 17.89 -10.36 2.48
C LEU A 91 18.49 -9.04 2.97
N VAL A 92 17.66 -8.04 3.27
CA VAL A 92 18.12 -6.74 3.79
C VAL A 92 18.85 -6.93 5.12
N GLU A 93 18.34 -7.78 6.00
CA GLU A 93 18.95 -8.05 7.29
C GLU A 93 20.28 -8.81 7.15
N ALA A 94 20.35 -9.79 6.25
CA ALA A 94 21.59 -10.50 5.94
C ALA A 94 22.67 -9.54 5.39
N GLU A 95 22.29 -8.61 4.53
CA GLU A 95 23.23 -7.64 3.97
C GLU A 95 23.71 -6.63 5.04
N ARG A 96 22.81 -6.16 5.92
CA ARG A 96 23.21 -5.35 7.07
C ARG A 96 24.21 -6.06 7.96
N ARG A 97 23.97 -7.34 8.28
CA ARG A 97 24.92 -8.14 9.07
C ARG A 97 26.29 -8.22 8.40
N ARG A 98 26.35 -8.40 7.08
CA ARG A 98 27.63 -8.40 6.34
C ARG A 98 28.34 -7.06 6.46
N ALA A 99 27.62 -5.96 6.22
CA ALA A 99 28.17 -4.62 6.36
C ALA A 99 28.69 -4.36 7.79
N ASP A 100 27.95 -4.75 8.82
CA ASP A 100 28.34 -4.58 10.23
C ASP A 100 29.60 -5.41 10.57
N THR A 101 29.69 -6.65 10.06
CA THR A 101 30.88 -7.48 10.26
C THR A 101 32.10 -6.87 9.59
N GLU A 102 31.96 -6.31 8.39
CA GLU A 102 33.05 -5.68 7.67
C GLU A 102 33.48 -4.37 8.32
N ALA A 103 32.53 -3.55 8.75
CA ALA A 103 32.79 -2.33 9.51
C ALA A 103 33.53 -2.65 10.83
N SER A 104 33.13 -3.72 11.52
CA SER A 104 33.80 -4.16 12.75
C SER A 104 35.24 -4.61 12.49
N ARG A 105 35.49 -5.33 11.39
CA ARG A 105 36.86 -5.72 10.99
C ARG A 105 37.71 -4.50 10.64
N ALA A 106 37.16 -3.56 9.88
CA ALA A 106 37.85 -2.32 9.52
C ALA A 106 38.23 -1.52 10.77
N GLN A 107 37.30 -1.33 11.71
CA GLN A 107 37.57 -0.64 12.98
C GLN A 107 38.64 -1.36 13.81
N ALA A 108 38.64 -2.69 13.85
CA ALA A 108 39.67 -3.44 14.55
C ALA A 108 41.06 -3.24 13.92
N ALA A 109 41.14 -3.25 12.59
CA ALA A 109 42.38 -3.01 11.87
C ALA A 109 42.89 -1.56 12.03
N GLU A 110 41.98 -0.58 12.08
CA GLU A 110 42.32 0.82 12.36
C GLU A 110 42.90 0.98 13.78
N ARG A 111 42.26 0.35 14.78
CA ARG A 111 42.76 0.37 16.16
C ARG A 111 44.14 -0.27 16.27
N ASP A 112 44.34 -1.45 15.69
CA ASP A 112 45.64 -2.11 15.69
C ASP A 112 46.71 -1.23 15.04
N ARG A 113 46.40 -0.62 13.88
CA ARG A 113 47.30 0.35 13.23
C ARG A 113 47.65 1.53 14.14
N ASP A 114 46.66 2.10 14.83
CA ASP A 114 46.87 3.23 15.73
C ASP A 114 47.72 2.84 16.95
N ASP A 115 47.47 1.65 17.52
CA ASP A 115 48.26 1.09 18.62
C ASP A 115 49.73 0.89 18.20
N TRP A 116 49.96 0.33 17.01
CA TRP A 116 51.31 0.18 16.45
C TRP A 116 51.99 1.52 16.21
N LYS A 117 51.25 2.53 15.74
CA LYS A 117 51.76 3.87 15.49
C LYS A 117 52.15 4.57 16.80
N ASP A 118 51.35 4.41 17.86
CA ASP A 118 51.69 4.94 19.19
C ASP A 118 52.97 4.28 19.72
N LEU A 119 53.07 2.95 19.65
CA LEU A 119 54.28 2.22 20.07
C LEU A 119 55.53 2.64 19.28
N ALA A 120 55.40 2.88 17.98
CA ALA A 120 56.50 3.32 17.13
C ALA A 120 56.96 4.74 17.47
N THR A 121 56.03 5.64 17.80
CA THR A 121 56.32 7.05 18.11
C THR A 121 56.66 7.31 19.58
N ARG A 122 56.42 6.35 20.48
CA ARG A 122 56.75 6.49 21.90
C ARG A 122 58.26 6.67 22.13
N PRO A 123 58.67 7.68 22.92
CA PRO A 123 60.04 7.83 23.35
C PRO A 123 60.54 6.60 24.12
N TRP A 124 61.80 6.23 23.92
CA TRP A 124 62.42 5.01 24.47
C TRP A 124 62.25 4.87 25.99
N TRP A 125 62.34 5.96 26.76
CA TRP A 125 62.16 5.95 28.22
C TRP A 125 60.73 5.60 28.65
N LYS A 126 59.71 5.97 27.86
CA LYS A 126 58.29 5.67 28.11
C LYS A 126 57.91 4.23 27.73
N LYS A 127 58.84 3.47 27.15
CA LYS A 127 58.73 2.02 26.86
C LYS A 127 59.26 1.15 28.00
N ILE A 128 60.12 1.70 28.87
CA ILE A 128 60.78 0.97 29.97
C ILE A 128 60.05 1.13 31.30
N THR A 129 59.26 2.19 31.44
CA THR A 129 58.53 2.53 32.67
C THR A 129 57.02 2.28 32.55
N GLY A 130 56.57 1.66 31.46
CA GLY A 130 55.18 1.34 31.17
C GLY A 130 54.82 -0.08 31.60
#